data_AF-A0A9C8AHX7-F1
#
_entry.id   AF-A0A9C8AHX7-F1
#
_cell.length_a   1.000
_cell.length_b   1.000
_cell.length_c   1.000
_cell.angle_alpha   90.00
_cell.angle_beta   90.00
_cell.angle_gamma   90.00
#
_symmetry.space_group_name_H-M   'P 1'
#
loop_
_entity.id
_entity.type
_entity.pdbx_description
1 polymer ?
#
loop_
_entity_poly.entity_id
_entity_poly.type
_entity_poly.pdbx_seq_one_letter_code
_entity_poly.pdbx_strand_id
1 'polypeptide(L)'
;MAMFTLSPETVLRPEPGGALIFQRETAETALLDMEGLETLYLLLKGQLRDYPVFFVGYLQEERFIIPGPPDGAVEQVEECLELAKTIQAPPRSLSAPETIHFAVTGRCDQSCEGCFYSARPGSNVEAADASFALFEKVVDEAARVKVFQMALGGGEPLLHPRIVDMVRLARGRGIVPNITTNGNLLDREMALALKEAGVGQIQISLNGASEEANAATRPNFRKAIRALETCRELGIRFGINFLLTRSNADELKPVVELGRRLGAVSVNILRPKPPTTGGDWLERESLDAEGYRRLKRALPRLSRLAKGTRLTLDAS
;
A
#
# COMPACT_ATOMS: atom_id res chain seq x y z
N MET A 1 -4.96 15.27 -32.92
CA MET A 1 -4.30 14.70 -31.73
C MET A 1 -5.35 13.97 -30.92
N ALA A 2 -5.02 12.82 -30.32
CA ALA A 2 -5.92 12.21 -29.34
C ALA A 2 -6.12 13.20 -28.18
N MET A 3 -7.37 13.44 -27.80
CA MET A 3 -7.69 14.26 -26.62
C MET A 3 -7.68 13.37 -25.38
N PHE A 4 -7.17 13.92 -24.28
CA PHE A 4 -7.10 13.24 -23.00
C PHE A 4 -7.85 14.03 -21.94
N THR A 5 -8.36 13.29 -20.96
CA THR A 5 -8.90 13.82 -19.70
C THR A 5 -8.28 13.08 -18.52
N LEU A 6 -8.42 13.61 -17.31
CA LEU A 6 -8.06 12.87 -16.11
C LEU A 6 -9.02 11.70 -15.92
N SER A 7 -8.50 10.55 -15.48
CA SER A 7 -9.38 9.48 -15.00
C SER A 7 -10.21 9.97 -13.81
N PRO A 8 -11.49 9.57 -13.67
CA PRO A 8 -12.31 9.87 -12.48
C PRO A 8 -11.69 9.39 -11.16
N GLU A 9 -10.77 8.43 -11.25
CA GLU A 9 -10.06 7.84 -10.13
C GLU A 9 -8.70 8.52 -9.86
N THR A 10 -8.33 9.52 -10.66
CA THR A 10 -7.13 10.35 -10.45
C THR A 10 -7.44 11.49 -9.48
N VAL A 11 -6.65 11.58 -8.42
CA VAL A 11 -6.71 12.65 -7.43
C VAL A 11 -5.44 13.48 -7.53
N LEU A 12 -5.60 14.80 -7.64
CA LEU A 12 -4.48 15.75 -7.53
C LEU A 12 -4.46 16.39 -6.13
N ARG A 13 -3.26 16.43 -5.55
CA ARG A 13 -2.97 17.23 -4.38
C ARG A 13 -1.81 18.19 -4.70
N PRO A 14 -2.05 19.51 -4.67
CA PRO A 14 -0.98 20.47 -4.85
C PRO A 14 0.05 20.35 -3.72
N GLU A 15 1.32 20.45 -4.05
CA GLU A 15 2.47 20.33 -3.15
C GLU A 15 3.44 21.48 -3.41
N PRO A 16 4.36 21.80 -2.48
CA PRO A 16 5.38 22.81 -2.74
C PRO A 16 6.20 22.48 -3.99
N GLY A 17 6.11 23.34 -5.01
CA GLY A 17 6.85 23.17 -6.27
C GLY A 17 6.29 22.11 -7.21
N GLY A 18 5.02 21.72 -7.07
CA GLY A 18 4.36 20.80 -8.00
C GLY A 18 3.07 20.18 -7.45
N ALA A 19 2.85 18.90 -7.72
CA ALA A 19 1.70 18.16 -7.21
C ALA A 19 2.00 16.67 -7.06
N LEU A 20 1.33 16.03 -6.09
CA LEU A 20 1.15 14.60 -6.15
C LEU A 20 -0.11 14.28 -6.96
N ILE A 21 0.00 13.29 -7.82
CA ILE A 21 -1.13 12.64 -8.47
C ILE A 21 -1.25 11.21 -7.92
N PHE A 22 -2.47 10.79 -7.63
CA PHE A 22 -2.77 9.48 -7.07
C PHE A 22 -3.90 8.81 -7.82
N GLN A 23 -3.74 7.53 -8.13
CA GLN A 23 -4.73 6.73 -8.83
C GLN A 23 -5.37 5.73 -7.84
N ARG A 24 -6.67 5.90 -7.55
CA ARG A 24 -7.38 5.16 -6.50
C ARG A 24 -7.58 3.65 -6.72
N GLU A 25 -7.55 3.18 -7.96
CA GLU A 25 -7.70 1.77 -8.34
C GLU A 25 -6.36 1.04 -8.40
N THR A 26 -5.31 1.70 -8.88
CA THR A 26 -3.98 1.10 -8.99
C THR A 26 -3.11 1.35 -7.76
N ALA A 27 -3.52 2.30 -6.91
CA ALA A 27 -2.77 2.81 -5.77
C ALA A 27 -1.41 3.44 -6.17
N GLU A 28 -1.31 3.90 -7.40
CA GLU A 28 -0.09 4.52 -7.92
C GLU A 28 -0.04 6.00 -7.57
N THR A 29 1.11 6.42 -7.08
CA THR A 29 1.38 7.80 -6.71
C THR A 29 2.58 8.30 -7.53
N ALA A 30 2.45 9.46 -8.16
CA ALA A 30 3.53 10.12 -8.84
C ALA A 30 3.66 11.57 -8.36
N LEU A 31 4.91 12.03 -8.25
CA LEU A 31 5.23 13.44 -8.00
C LEU A 31 5.48 14.12 -9.35
N LEU A 32 4.69 15.13 -9.64
CA LEU A 32 4.94 16.07 -10.73
C LEU A 32 5.58 17.31 -10.13
N ASP A 33 6.72 17.72 -10.67
CA ASP A 33 7.22 19.07 -10.43
C ASP A 33 6.37 20.09 -11.22
N MET A 34 6.68 21.39 -11.10
CA MET A 34 5.96 22.43 -11.83
C MET A 34 5.96 22.19 -13.35
N GLU A 35 7.08 21.76 -13.93
CA GLU A 35 7.18 21.50 -15.37
C GLU A 35 6.31 20.31 -15.80
N GLY A 36 6.31 19.22 -15.02
CA GLY A 36 5.44 18.07 -15.25
C GLY A 36 3.96 18.40 -15.11
N LEU A 37 3.60 19.24 -14.15
CA LEU A 37 2.23 19.69 -13.94
C LEU A 37 1.75 20.64 -15.05
N GLU A 38 2.60 21.56 -15.51
CA GLU A 38 2.35 22.41 -16.68
C GLU A 38 2.22 21.58 -17.96
N THR A 39 3.06 20.54 -18.11
CA THR A 39 3.00 19.60 -19.23
C THR A 39 1.67 18.85 -19.25
N LEU A 40 1.19 18.40 -18.08
CA LEU A 40 -0.14 17.78 -17.95
C LEU A 40 -1.25 18.76 -18.34
N TYR A 41 -1.19 20.01 -17.89
CA TYR A 41 -2.16 21.04 -18.27
C TYR A 41 -2.21 21.28 -19.79
N LEU A 42 -1.04 21.44 -20.43
CA LEU A 42 -0.95 21.61 -21.89
C LEU A 42 -1.42 20.37 -22.65
N LEU A 43 -1.17 19.17 -22.12
CA LEU A 43 -1.66 17.90 -22.68
C LEU A 43 -3.19 17.87 -22.71
N LEU A 44 -3.84 18.18 -21.57
CA LEU A 44 -5.29 18.17 -21.45
C LEU A 44 -5.98 19.23 -22.32
N LYS A 45 -5.30 20.37 -22.59
CA LYS A 45 -5.77 21.39 -23.54
C LYS A 45 -5.57 21.03 -25.01
N GLY A 46 -4.88 19.93 -25.31
CA GLY A 46 -4.47 19.59 -26.68
C GLY A 46 -3.45 20.57 -27.25
N GLN A 47 -2.72 21.30 -26.39
CA GLN A 47 -1.75 22.33 -26.74
C GLN A 47 -0.30 21.87 -26.62
N LEU A 48 -0.06 20.64 -26.17
CA LEU A 48 1.28 20.07 -26.05
C LEU A 48 1.91 19.89 -27.44
N ARG A 49 3.02 20.61 -27.70
CA ARG A 49 3.72 20.62 -28.99
C ARG A 49 4.79 19.54 -29.10
N ASP A 50 5.66 19.46 -28.09
CA ASP A 50 6.72 18.47 -27.99
C ASP A 50 6.32 17.41 -26.95
N TYR A 51 6.22 16.15 -27.38
CA TYR A 51 5.81 15.05 -26.52
C TYR A 51 7.05 14.46 -25.82
N PRO A 52 7.17 14.53 -24.48
CA PRO A 52 7.91 13.49 -23.78
C PRO A 52 7.07 12.21 -23.86
N VAL A 53 7.28 11.41 -24.90
CA VAL A 53 6.52 10.18 -25.18
C VAL A 53 6.46 9.27 -23.95
N PHE A 54 7.55 9.23 -23.18
CA PHE A 54 7.62 8.51 -21.92
C PHE A 54 6.63 9.04 -20.87
N PHE A 55 6.49 10.36 -20.73
CA PHE A 55 5.60 10.96 -19.73
C PHE A 55 4.13 10.67 -20.03
N VAL A 56 3.70 10.89 -21.27
CA VAL A 56 2.32 10.61 -21.68
C VAL A 56 2.04 9.10 -21.63
N GLY A 57 2.99 8.28 -22.09
CA GLY A 57 2.91 6.83 -21.98
C GLY A 57 2.74 6.37 -20.54
N TYR A 58 3.54 6.89 -19.61
CA TYR A 58 3.43 6.61 -18.18
C TYR A 58 2.05 6.99 -17.61
N LEU A 59 1.55 8.19 -17.92
CA LEU A 59 0.23 8.64 -17.45
C LEU A 59 -0.91 7.76 -17.96
N GLN A 60 -0.80 7.22 -19.17
CA GLN A 60 -1.78 6.29 -19.74
C GLN A 60 -1.65 4.89 -19.15
N GLU A 61 -0.44 4.36 -19.06
CA GLU A 61 -0.15 3.03 -18.52
C GLU A 61 -0.64 2.91 -17.08
N GLU A 62 -0.39 3.93 -16.25
CA GLU A 62 -0.85 3.98 -14.86
C GLU A 62 -2.27 4.55 -14.72
N ARG A 63 -2.96 4.82 -15.83
CA ARG A 63 -4.37 5.27 -15.88
C ARG A 63 -4.65 6.58 -15.13
N PHE A 64 -3.66 7.46 -15.05
CA PHE A 64 -3.86 8.83 -14.58
C PHE A 64 -4.71 9.65 -15.57
N ILE A 65 -4.55 9.39 -16.87
CA ILE A 65 -5.34 9.98 -17.95
C ILE A 65 -6.02 8.91 -18.80
N ILE A 66 -7.14 9.27 -19.42
CA ILE A 66 -7.90 8.43 -20.34
C ILE A 66 -8.26 9.21 -21.62
N PRO A 67 -8.49 8.53 -22.76
CA PRO A 67 -8.99 9.21 -23.96
C PRO A 67 -10.37 9.82 -23.72
N GLY A 68 -10.54 11.09 -24.08
CA GLY A 68 -11.81 11.80 -23.89
C GLY A 68 -11.67 13.32 -23.97
N PRO A 69 -12.80 14.05 -24.04
CA PRO A 69 -12.81 15.49 -23.85
C PRO A 69 -12.41 15.83 -22.40
N PRO A 70 -11.74 16.98 -22.16
CA PRO A 70 -11.18 17.31 -20.86
C PRO A 70 -12.20 17.41 -19.71
N ASP A 71 -13.51 17.60 -19.94
CA ASP A 71 -14.57 17.46 -18.92
C ASP A 71 -14.24 17.98 -17.50
N GLY A 72 -13.77 19.23 -17.37
CA GLY A 72 -13.42 19.84 -16.08
C GLY A 72 -11.99 19.53 -15.58
N ALA A 73 -11.27 18.63 -16.23
CA ALA A 73 -9.90 18.25 -15.88
C ALA A 73 -8.89 19.37 -16.10
N VAL A 74 -9.11 20.22 -17.13
CA VAL A 74 -8.23 21.37 -17.39
C VAL A 74 -8.30 22.35 -16.21
N GLU A 75 -9.51 22.66 -15.76
CA GLU A 75 -9.78 23.54 -14.63
C GLU A 75 -9.22 22.96 -13.31
N GLN A 76 -9.34 21.65 -13.11
CA GLN A 76 -8.75 20.97 -11.93
C GLN A 76 -7.22 21.07 -11.90
N VAL A 77 -6.54 20.87 -13.04
CA VAL A 77 -5.09 20.98 -13.11
C VAL A 77 -4.64 22.43 -13.01
N GLU A 78 -5.39 23.38 -13.58
CA GLU A 78 -5.14 24.82 -13.46
C GLU A 78 -5.23 25.29 -12.00
N GLU A 79 -6.29 24.90 -11.28
CA GLU A 79 -6.42 25.20 -9.85
C GLU A 79 -5.24 24.60 -9.07
N CYS A 80 -4.86 23.36 -9.39
CA CYS A 80 -3.72 22.70 -8.76
C CYS A 80 -2.40 23.46 -9.03
N LEU A 81 -2.18 23.97 -10.24
CA LEU A 81 -1.00 24.78 -10.59
C LEU A 81 -0.93 26.07 -9.78
N GLU A 82 -2.05 26.79 -9.63
CA GLU A 82 -2.07 28.03 -8.87
C GLU A 82 -1.86 27.79 -7.38
N LEU A 83 -2.46 26.73 -6.82
CA LEU A 83 -2.24 26.35 -5.42
C LEU A 83 -0.79 25.91 -5.17
N ALA A 84 -0.17 25.14 -6.09
CA ALA A 84 1.20 24.67 -5.97
C ALA A 84 2.24 25.80 -5.82
N LYS A 85 1.96 26.98 -6.38
CA LYS A 85 2.81 28.18 -6.25
C LYS A 85 2.80 28.79 -4.84
N THR A 86 1.77 28.52 -4.05
CA THR A 86 1.53 29.19 -2.76
C THR A 86 1.59 28.24 -1.56
N ILE A 87 1.41 26.94 -1.77
CA ILE A 87 1.50 25.93 -0.71
C ILE A 87 2.90 25.91 -0.10
N GLN A 88 2.93 25.83 1.23
CA GLN A 88 4.14 25.70 2.01
C GLN A 88 4.13 24.40 2.79
N ALA A 89 5.29 23.77 2.92
CA ALA A 89 5.54 22.67 3.82
C ALA A 89 6.94 22.83 4.43
N PRO A 90 7.24 22.13 5.54
CA PRO A 90 8.61 22.06 6.04
C PRO A 90 9.58 21.59 4.94
N PRO A 91 10.87 22.00 4.98
CA PRO A 91 11.84 21.58 3.98
C PRO A 91 11.87 20.06 3.80
N ARG A 92 11.89 19.61 2.54
CA ARG A 92 11.90 18.18 2.17
C ARG A 92 10.69 17.39 2.70
N SER A 93 9.55 18.05 2.87
CA SER A 93 8.30 17.44 3.32
C SER A 93 7.17 17.73 2.33
N LEU A 94 6.18 16.84 2.31
CA LEU A 94 4.88 17.07 1.67
C LEU A 94 4.02 17.95 2.60
N SER A 95 3.02 18.61 2.02
CA SER A 95 1.99 19.40 2.73
C SER A 95 1.11 18.53 3.65
N ALA A 96 0.95 17.25 3.32
CA ALA A 96 0.22 16.27 4.12
C ALA A 96 0.79 14.85 3.91
N PRO A 97 0.51 13.90 4.82
CA PRO A 97 0.86 12.50 4.59
C PRO A 97 0.23 11.94 3.31
N GLU A 98 0.96 11.12 2.58
CA GLU A 98 0.43 10.35 1.44
C GLU A 98 -0.46 9.21 1.93
N THR A 99 0.06 8.43 2.89
CA THR A 99 -0.62 7.33 3.57
C THR A 99 -0.61 7.53 5.08
N ILE A 100 -1.71 7.20 5.75
CA ILE A 100 -1.78 7.05 7.21
C ILE A 100 -1.81 5.56 7.58
N HIS A 101 -0.94 5.13 8.49
CA HIS A 101 -1.03 3.81 9.11
C HIS A 101 -1.88 3.91 10.38
N PHE A 102 -3.03 3.24 10.37
CA PHE A 102 -3.96 3.23 11.50
C PHE A 102 -4.09 1.83 12.07
N ALA A 103 -3.76 1.69 13.34
CA ALA A 103 -3.94 0.44 14.05
C ALA A 103 -5.37 0.34 14.58
N VAL A 104 -6.15 -0.59 14.04
CA VAL A 104 -7.57 -0.73 14.38
C VAL A 104 -7.77 -1.52 15.68
N THR A 105 -6.83 -2.39 16.03
CA THR A 105 -6.88 -3.21 17.23
C THR A 105 -5.48 -3.64 17.66
N GLY A 106 -5.26 -3.79 18.97
CA GLY A 106 -4.09 -4.46 19.53
C GLY A 106 -4.24 -5.98 19.62
N ARG A 107 -5.44 -6.53 19.39
CA ARG A 107 -5.71 -7.97 19.44
C ARG A 107 -5.12 -8.71 18.25
N CYS A 108 -4.63 -9.93 18.46
CA CYS A 108 -4.19 -10.83 17.40
C CYS A 108 -4.46 -12.28 17.81
N ASP A 109 -4.82 -13.13 16.85
CA ASP A 109 -4.98 -14.57 17.04
C ASP A 109 -3.65 -15.35 16.80
N GLN A 110 -2.53 -14.62 16.68
CA GLN A 110 -1.17 -15.15 16.55
C GLN A 110 -0.22 -14.43 17.51
N SER A 111 0.86 -15.11 17.90
CA SER A 111 1.88 -14.59 18.83
C SER A 111 3.28 -14.65 18.21
N CYS A 112 3.44 -14.10 17.00
CA CYS A 112 4.72 -14.13 16.27
C CYS A 112 5.86 -13.50 17.07
N GLU A 113 7.02 -14.14 17.10
CA GLU A 113 8.17 -13.71 17.92
C GLU A 113 8.65 -12.30 17.57
N GLY A 114 8.68 -11.97 16.28
CA GLY A 114 9.08 -10.66 15.75
C GLY A 114 7.98 -9.61 15.64
N CYS A 115 6.83 -9.78 16.32
CA CYS A 115 5.76 -8.81 16.20
C CYS A 115 6.12 -7.47 16.84
N PHE A 116 5.96 -6.37 16.09
CA PHE A 116 6.25 -5.01 16.54
C PHE A 116 5.00 -4.24 17.02
N TYR A 117 3.82 -4.87 17.06
CA TYR A 117 2.59 -4.15 17.40
C TYR A 117 1.53 -4.90 18.21
N SER A 118 1.37 -6.23 18.15
CA SER A 118 0.25 -6.90 18.82
C SER A 118 0.43 -7.05 20.33
N ALA A 119 -0.68 -7.04 21.06
CA ALA A 119 -0.76 -7.50 22.44
C ALA A 119 -0.43 -9.00 22.51
N ARG A 120 0.59 -9.35 23.29
CA ARG A 120 1.07 -10.72 23.51
C ARG A 120 1.76 -10.84 24.89
N PRO A 121 2.00 -12.05 25.41
CA PRO A 121 2.75 -12.22 26.65
C PRO A 121 4.09 -11.47 26.60
N GLY A 122 4.34 -10.62 27.59
CA GLY A 122 5.54 -9.80 27.70
C GLY A 122 5.54 -8.49 26.88
N SER A 123 4.43 -8.13 26.22
CA SER A 123 4.31 -6.85 25.51
C SER A 123 3.63 -5.78 26.35
N ASN A 124 3.96 -4.51 26.09
CA ASN A 124 3.30 -3.35 26.70
C ASN A 124 2.07 -2.86 25.91
N VAL A 125 1.65 -3.59 24.86
CA VAL A 125 0.50 -3.22 24.04
C VAL A 125 -0.78 -3.79 24.64
N GLU A 126 -1.80 -2.96 24.77
CA GLU A 126 -3.12 -3.38 25.23
C GLU A 126 -3.90 -4.12 24.14
N ALA A 127 -4.63 -5.17 24.53
CA ALA A 127 -5.53 -5.93 23.68
C ALA A 127 -6.86 -5.18 23.45
N ALA A 128 -6.79 -3.93 22.99
CA ALA A 128 -7.92 -3.01 22.85
C ALA A 128 -8.23 -2.68 21.39
N ASP A 129 -9.50 -2.38 21.12
CA ASP A 129 -9.96 -1.86 19.82
C ASP A 129 -9.89 -0.33 19.80
N ALA A 130 -9.47 0.23 18.67
CA ALA A 130 -9.64 1.65 18.43
C ALA A 130 -11.14 1.96 18.31
N SER A 131 -11.60 3.01 18.98
CA SER A 131 -13.03 3.37 18.88
C SER A 131 -13.37 3.83 17.47
N PHE A 132 -14.58 3.51 17.01
CA PHE A 132 -15.05 3.95 15.70
C PHE A 132 -15.11 5.48 15.59
N ALA A 133 -15.44 6.18 16.68
CA ALA A 133 -15.46 7.64 16.73
C ALA A 133 -14.07 8.26 16.56
N LEU A 134 -13.01 7.63 17.11
CA LEU A 134 -11.63 8.07 16.88
C LEU A 134 -11.26 7.88 15.41
N PHE A 135 -11.60 6.72 14.84
CA PHE A 135 -11.33 6.43 13.44
C PHE A 135 -12.04 7.43 12.51
N GLU A 136 -13.32 7.72 12.74
CA GLU A 136 -14.09 8.71 12.00
C GLU A 136 -13.44 10.10 12.09
N LYS A 137 -13.06 10.56 13.28
CA LYS A 137 -12.36 11.83 13.44
C LYS A 137 -11.07 11.89 12.61
N VAL A 138 -10.26 10.83 12.64
CA VAL A 138 -9.00 10.76 11.87
C VAL A 138 -9.27 10.76 10.36
N VAL A 139 -10.25 9.99 9.89
CA VAL A 139 -10.64 9.97 8.47
C VAL A 139 -11.10 11.36 8.01
N ASP A 140 -11.88 12.06 8.84
CA ASP A 140 -12.42 13.38 8.52
C ASP A 140 -11.32 14.44 8.43
N GLU A 141 -10.36 14.41 9.34
CA GLU A 141 -9.19 15.28 9.31
C GLU A 141 -8.27 14.96 8.11
N ALA A 142 -8.05 13.66 7.85
CA ALA A 142 -7.24 13.19 6.72
C ALA A 142 -7.84 13.59 5.36
N ALA A 143 -9.17 13.50 5.21
CA ALA A 143 -9.87 13.87 4.00
C ALA A 143 -9.74 15.38 3.70
N ARG A 144 -9.79 16.23 4.74
CA ARG A 144 -9.63 17.70 4.59
C ARG A 144 -8.28 18.09 3.99
N VAL A 145 -7.23 17.33 4.29
CA VAL A 145 -5.87 17.55 3.76
C VAL A 145 -5.53 16.62 2.60
N LYS A 146 -6.54 15.96 2.01
CA LYS A 146 -6.40 15.06 0.85
C LYS A 146 -5.34 13.97 1.05
N VAL A 147 -5.33 13.29 2.20
CA VAL A 147 -4.60 12.02 2.33
C VAL A 147 -5.16 11.03 1.31
N PHE A 148 -4.31 10.27 0.65
CA PHE A 148 -4.75 9.37 -0.42
C PHE A 148 -5.17 8.02 0.10
N GLN A 149 -4.41 7.47 1.06
CA GLN A 149 -4.58 6.08 1.49
C GLN A 149 -4.51 5.92 3.00
N MET A 150 -5.13 4.84 3.48
CA MET A 150 -4.99 4.39 4.86
C MET A 150 -4.64 2.92 4.92
N ALA A 151 -3.52 2.59 5.57
CA ALA A 151 -3.13 1.23 5.87
C ALA A 151 -3.72 0.82 7.23
N LEU A 152 -4.78 0.00 7.19
CA LEU A 152 -5.44 -0.57 8.35
C LEU A 152 -4.71 -1.85 8.78
N GLY A 153 -4.18 -1.83 9.99
CA GLY A 153 -3.43 -2.95 10.57
C GLY A 153 -3.45 -2.91 12.08
N GLY A 154 -2.30 -3.16 12.70
CA GLY A 154 -2.14 -3.24 14.14
C GLY A 154 -1.79 -4.66 14.55
N GLY A 155 -2.65 -5.30 15.34
CA GLY A 155 -2.66 -6.76 15.51
C GLY A 155 -3.25 -7.45 14.28
N GLU A 156 -4.35 -8.18 14.44
CA GLU A 156 -5.12 -8.74 13.32
C GLU A 156 -6.38 -7.88 13.08
N PRO A 157 -6.42 -7.04 12.04
CA PRO A 157 -7.51 -6.09 11.83
C PRO A 157 -8.86 -6.77 11.61
N LEU A 158 -8.90 -8.01 11.11
CA LEU A 158 -10.15 -8.74 10.89
C LEU A 158 -10.81 -9.22 12.20
N LEU A 159 -10.15 -9.08 13.34
CA LEU A 159 -10.76 -9.25 14.67
C LEU A 159 -11.59 -8.02 15.11
N HIS A 160 -11.46 -6.89 14.42
CA HIS A 160 -12.20 -5.68 14.80
C HIS A 160 -13.66 -5.78 14.30
N PRO A 161 -14.67 -5.68 15.19
CA PRO A 161 -16.08 -5.95 14.82
C PRO A 161 -16.65 -4.95 13.81
N ARG A 162 -15.99 -3.81 13.61
CA ARG A 162 -16.40 -2.75 12.68
C ARG A 162 -15.43 -2.56 11.50
N ILE A 163 -14.55 -3.53 11.21
CA ILE A 163 -13.52 -3.35 10.16
C ILE A 163 -14.12 -3.00 8.80
N VAL A 164 -15.23 -3.65 8.41
CA VAL A 164 -15.93 -3.38 7.14
C VAL A 164 -16.51 -1.96 7.12
N ASP A 165 -17.02 -1.47 8.24
CA ASP A 165 -17.55 -0.09 8.33
C ASP A 165 -16.43 0.94 8.29
N MET A 166 -15.27 0.65 8.89
CA MET A 166 -14.08 1.51 8.81
C MET A 166 -13.59 1.64 7.36
N VAL A 167 -13.53 0.52 6.63
CA VAL A 167 -13.22 0.52 5.19
C VAL A 167 -14.23 1.37 4.41
N ARG A 168 -15.53 1.15 4.63
CA ARG A 168 -16.59 1.91 3.95
C ARG A 168 -16.52 3.40 4.23
N LEU A 169 -16.26 3.79 5.48
CA LEU A 169 -16.13 5.18 5.87
C LEU A 169 -14.94 5.86 5.17
N ALA A 170 -13.75 5.24 5.23
CA ALA A 170 -12.56 5.79 4.56
C ALA A 170 -12.80 5.96 3.04
N ARG A 171 -13.32 4.93 2.39
CA ARG A 171 -13.67 4.97 0.95
C ARG A 171 -14.66 6.09 0.64
N GLY A 172 -15.71 6.23 1.46
CA GLY A 172 -16.73 7.27 1.31
C GLY A 172 -16.19 8.69 1.49
N ARG A 173 -15.04 8.88 2.16
CA ARG A 173 -14.35 10.18 2.26
C ARG A 173 -13.24 10.37 1.24
N GLY A 174 -13.17 9.51 0.21
CA GLY A 174 -12.22 9.63 -0.89
C GLY A 174 -10.80 9.11 -0.59
N ILE A 175 -10.61 8.44 0.54
CA ILE A 175 -9.37 7.80 0.98
C ILE A 175 -9.44 6.32 0.60
N VAL A 176 -8.35 5.73 0.11
CA VAL A 176 -8.29 4.31 -0.25
C VAL A 176 -7.85 3.48 0.96
N PRO A 177 -8.74 2.66 1.56
CA PRO A 177 -8.37 1.79 2.67
C PRO A 177 -7.69 0.51 2.18
N ASN A 178 -6.52 0.22 2.71
CA ASN A 178 -5.76 -1.00 2.49
C ASN A 178 -5.69 -1.80 3.79
N ILE A 179 -5.72 -3.13 3.72
CA ILE A 179 -5.67 -4.01 4.91
C ILE A 179 -4.40 -4.83 4.91
N THR A 180 -3.72 -4.91 6.06
CA THR A 180 -2.68 -5.92 6.31
C THR A 180 -3.20 -6.97 7.28
N THR A 181 -3.35 -8.22 6.82
CA THR A 181 -3.89 -9.34 7.61
C THR A 181 -2.94 -10.53 7.62
N ASN A 182 -3.09 -11.39 8.61
CA ASN A 182 -2.48 -12.72 8.64
C ASN A 182 -3.25 -13.73 7.76
N GLY A 183 -4.47 -13.42 7.34
CA GLY A 183 -5.30 -14.23 6.45
C GLY A 183 -6.15 -15.30 7.12
N ASN A 184 -6.07 -15.48 8.45
CA ASN A 184 -6.82 -16.52 9.17
C ASN A 184 -8.34 -16.35 9.10
N LEU A 185 -8.80 -15.10 9.08
CA LEU A 185 -10.21 -14.71 9.09
C LEU A 185 -10.68 -14.16 7.74
N LEU A 186 -9.83 -14.19 6.71
CA LEU A 186 -10.18 -13.71 5.37
C LEU A 186 -10.79 -14.85 4.55
N ASP A 187 -11.97 -15.28 4.95
CA ASP A 187 -12.79 -16.17 4.13
C ASP A 187 -13.50 -15.40 3.00
N ARG A 188 -14.31 -16.13 2.21
CA ARG A 188 -15.02 -15.55 1.07
C ARG A 188 -16.05 -14.49 1.48
N GLU A 189 -16.74 -14.68 2.61
CA GLU A 189 -17.76 -13.75 3.08
C GLU A 189 -17.11 -12.44 3.53
N MET A 190 -16.07 -12.51 4.37
CA MET A 190 -15.31 -11.36 4.81
C MET A 190 -14.65 -10.63 3.62
N ALA A 191 -14.03 -11.36 2.70
CA ALA A 191 -13.40 -10.77 1.52
C ALA A 191 -14.43 -10.05 0.62
N LEU A 192 -15.62 -10.63 0.43
CA LEU A 192 -16.70 -10.00 -0.34
C LEU A 192 -17.20 -8.73 0.35
N ALA A 193 -17.43 -8.77 1.66
CA ALA A 193 -17.87 -7.61 2.43
C ALA A 193 -16.85 -6.46 2.36
N LEU A 194 -15.55 -6.76 2.43
CA LEU A 194 -14.47 -5.78 2.27
C LEU A 194 -14.43 -5.20 0.85
N LYS A 195 -14.63 -6.04 -0.17
CA LYS A 195 -14.73 -5.60 -1.57
C LYS A 195 -15.89 -4.63 -1.77
N GLU A 196 -17.08 -4.98 -1.27
CA GLU A 196 -18.27 -4.13 -1.36
C GLU A 196 -18.15 -2.84 -0.56
N ALA A 197 -17.40 -2.86 0.54
CA ALA A 197 -17.03 -1.65 1.29
C ALA A 197 -16.01 -0.76 0.57
N GLY A 198 -15.37 -1.26 -0.50
CA GLY A 198 -14.41 -0.52 -1.31
C GLY A 198 -12.97 -0.56 -0.78
N VAL A 199 -12.53 -1.71 -0.26
CA VAL A 199 -11.11 -1.97 0.02
C VAL A 199 -10.28 -1.76 -1.25
N GLY A 200 -9.14 -1.07 -1.12
CA GLY A 200 -8.18 -0.88 -2.20
C GLY A 200 -7.37 -2.15 -2.44
N GLN A 201 -6.52 -2.49 -1.48
CA GLN A 201 -5.65 -3.67 -1.54
C GLN A 201 -5.58 -4.42 -0.21
N ILE A 202 -5.47 -5.74 -0.29
CA ILE A 202 -5.25 -6.61 0.87
C ILE A 202 -3.85 -7.22 0.81
N GLN A 203 -3.02 -6.91 1.80
CA GLN A 203 -1.71 -7.50 2.03
C GLN A 203 -1.82 -8.67 2.98
N ILE A 204 -1.48 -9.86 2.50
CA ILE A 204 -1.47 -11.09 3.32
C ILE A 204 -0.03 -11.36 3.75
N SER A 205 0.16 -11.54 5.05
CA SER A 205 1.49 -11.79 5.58
C SER A 205 1.90 -13.25 5.40
N LEU A 206 3.02 -13.48 4.72
CA LEU A 206 3.54 -14.82 4.41
C LEU A 206 5.06 -14.79 4.37
N ASN A 207 5.71 -15.69 5.11
CA ASN A 207 7.16 -15.68 5.33
C ASN A 207 7.87 -16.94 4.80
N GLY A 208 7.16 -17.81 4.08
CA GLY A 208 7.70 -19.00 3.44
C GLY A 208 6.76 -19.50 2.35
N ALA A 209 7.30 -20.19 1.35
CA ALA A 209 6.51 -20.70 0.21
C ALA A 209 5.96 -22.12 0.41
N SER A 210 6.19 -22.72 1.58
CA SER A 210 5.63 -24.00 2.01
C SER A 210 5.12 -23.94 3.45
N GLU A 211 4.39 -24.98 3.89
CA GLU A 211 3.94 -25.10 5.28
C GLU A 211 5.12 -25.09 6.24
N GLU A 212 6.15 -25.88 5.94
CA GLU A 212 7.35 -26.05 6.76
C GLU A 212 8.13 -24.73 6.88
N ALA A 213 8.36 -24.05 5.76
CA ALA A 213 9.09 -22.80 5.74
C ALA A 213 8.35 -21.67 6.47
N ASN A 214 7.04 -21.56 6.26
CA ASN A 214 6.25 -20.52 6.90
C ASN A 214 6.08 -20.78 8.41
N ALA A 215 5.93 -22.05 8.82
CA ALA A 215 5.78 -22.45 10.22
C ALA A 215 6.95 -22.02 11.12
N ALA A 216 8.14 -21.79 10.56
CA ALA A 216 9.28 -21.22 11.28
C ALA A 216 9.00 -19.84 11.87
N THR A 217 8.01 -19.11 11.33
CA THR A 217 7.62 -17.79 11.84
C THR A 217 6.13 -17.66 12.15
N ARG A 218 5.27 -18.40 11.42
CA ARG A 218 3.80 -18.30 11.49
C ARG A 218 3.13 -19.65 11.16
N PRO A 219 2.22 -20.16 12.01
CA PRO A 219 1.62 -21.49 11.81
C PRO A 219 0.31 -21.45 11.00
N ASN A 220 0.29 -20.80 9.83
CA ASN A 220 -0.97 -20.59 9.08
C ASN A 220 -0.87 -20.60 7.55
N PHE A 221 0.12 -21.30 6.98
CA PHE A 221 0.39 -21.27 5.53
C PHE A 221 -0.86 -21.58 4.69
N ARG A 222 -1.55 -22.70 4.95
CA ARG A 222 -2.79 -23.07 4.23
C ARG A 222 -3.87 -21.99 4.27
N LYS A 223 -4.07 -21.33 5.41
CA LYS A 223 -5.07 -20.26 5.54
C LYS A 223 -4.66 -19.03 4.75
N ALA A 224 -3.39 -18.64 4.82
CA ALA A 224 -2.85 -17.53 4.05
C ALA A 224 -2.94 -17.78 2.53
N ILE A 225 -2.65 -19.00 2.06
CA ILE A 225 -2.84 -19.39 0.65
C ILE A 225 -4.33 -19.30 0.27
N ARG A 226 -5.23 -19.84 1.09
CA ARG A 226 -6.67 -19.76 0.82
C ARG A 226 -7.18 -18.33 0.74
N ALA A 227 -6.67 -17.45 1.60
CA ALA A 227 -6.97 -16.02 1.58
C ALA A 227 -6.49 -15.35 0.27
N LEU A 228 -5.27 -15.65 -0.18
CA LEU A 228 -4.73 -15.15 -1.46
C LEU A 228 -5.57 -15.62 -2.65
N GLU A 229 -5.95 -16.90 -2.67
CA GLU A 229 -6.83 -17.47 -3.70
C GLU A 229 -8.22 -16.83 -3.70
N THR A 230 -8.77 -16.58 -2.51
CA THR A 230 -10.07 -15.91 -2.36
C THR A 230 -10.04 -14.48 -2.91
N CYS A 231 -8.99 -13.71 -2.62
CA CYS A 231 -8.80 -12.39 -3.21
C CYS A 231 -8.74 -12.46 -4.74
N ARG A 232 -8.01 -13.42 -5.29
CA ARG A 232 -7.92 -13.65 -6.74
C ARG A 232 -9.28 -13.98 -7.36
N GLU A 233 -10.01 -14.92 -6.77
CA GLU A 233 -11.35 -15.33 -7.25
C GLU A 233 -12.36 -14.19 -7.26
N LEU A 234 -12.26 -13.29 -6.27
CA LEU A 234 -13.13 -12.13 -6.16
C LEU A 234 -12.61 -10.91 -6.93
N GLY A 235 -11.43 -10.98 -7.56
CA GLY A 235 -10.82 -9.84 -8.26
C GLY A 235 -10.46 -8.67 -7.33
N ILE A 236 -10.15 -8.96 -6.06
CA ILE A 236 -9.63 -7.97 -5.11
C ILE A 236 -8.14 -7.80 -5.39
N ARG A 237 -7.63 -6.57 -5.35
CA ARG A 237 -6.18 -6.32 -5.48
C ARG A 237 -5.49 -6.87 -4.22
N PHE A 238 -4.47 -7.70 -4.37
CA PHE A 238 -3.79 -8.30 -3.23
C PHE A 238 -2.29 -8.44 -3.43
N GLY A 239 -1.56 -8.48 -2.32
CA GLY A 239 -0.13 -8.71 -2.32
C GLY A 239 0.33 -9.50 -1.10
N ILE A 240 1.63 -9.76 -1.05
CA ILE A 240 2.27 -10.49 0.04
C ILE A 240 3.15 -9.53 0.82
N ASN A 241 3.00 -9.52 2.15
CA ASN A 241 3.99 -8.91 3.04
C ASN A 241 4.92 -10.01 3.55
N PHE A 242 6.19 -9.95 3.14
CA PHE A 242 7.24 -10.89 3.50
C PHE A 242 8.21 -10.21 4.47
N LEU A 243 8.24 -10.66 5.72
CA LEU A 243 9.22 -10.19 6.70
C LEU A 243 10.55 -10.89 6.44
N LEU A 244 11.50 -10.16 5.87
CA LEU A 244 12.84 -10.69 5.57
C LEU A 244 13.67 -10.74 6.85
N THR A 245 14.04 -11.94 7.25
CA THR A 245 14.95 -12.22 8.34
C THR A 245 16.16 -13.01 7.87
N ARG A 246 17.17 -13.10 8.73
CA ARG A 246 18.34 -13.95 8.51
C ARG A 246 17.93 -15.41 8.29
N SER A 247 16.98 -15.90 9.09
CA SER A 247 16.55 -17.29 9.08
C SER A 247 15.67 -17.67 7.90
N ASN A 248 15.05 -16.70 7.21
CA ASN A 248 14.17 -16.97 6.05
C ASN A 248 14.64 -16.32 4.74
N ALA A 249 15.86 -15.79 4.66
CA ALA A 249 16.31 -15.04 3.48
C ALA A 249 16.23 -15.85 2.17
N ASP A 250 16.44 -17.17 2.25
CA ASP A 250 16.36 -18.08 1.11
C ASP A 250 14.91 -18.30 0.61
N GLU A 251 13.90 -17.99 1.43
CA GLU A 251 12.47 -18.07 1.07
C GLU A 251 12.00 -16.89 0.24
N LEU A 252 12.77 -15.79 0.15
CA LEU A 252 12.36 -14.61 -0.60
C LEU A 252 12.08 -14.95 -2.07
N LYS A 253 12.97 -15.71 -2.73
CA LYS A 253 12.77 -16.07 -4.14
C LYS A 253 11.53 -16.98 -4.32
N PRO A 254 11.38 -18.09 -3.57
CA PRO A 254 10.15 -18.89 -3.61
C PRO A 254 8.86 -18.10 -3.38
N VAL A 255 8.84 -17.17 -2.41
CA VAL A 255 7.68 -16.33 -2.13
C VAL A 255 7.37 -15.37 -3.28
N VAL A 256 8.39 -14.80 -3.94
CA VAL A 256 8.21 -13.98 -5.14
C VAL A 256 7.62 -14.80 -6.29
N GLU A 257 8.11 -16.02 -6.52
CA GLU A 257 7.57 -16.93 -7.54
C GLU A 257 6.12 -17.34 -7.24
N LEU A 258 5.81 -17.59 -5.97
CA LEU A 258 4.47 -17.87 -5.49
C LEU A 258 3.53 -16.69 -5.73
N GLY A 259 3.93 -15.47 -5.33
CA GLY A 259 3.17 -14.24 -5.55
C GLY A 259 2.84 -14.04 -7.02
N ARG A 260 3.84 -14.17 -7.90
CA ARG A 260 3.62 -14.10 -9.35
C ARG A 260 2.65 -15.16 -9.85
N ARG A 261 2.81 -16.41 -9.43
CA ARG A 261 1.93 -17.52 -9.84
C ARG A 261 0.49 -17.31 -9.42
N LEU A 262 0.26 -16.71 -8.25
CA LEU A 262 -1.07 -16.39 -7.75
C LEU A 262 -1.63 -15.11 -8.39
N GLY A 263 -0.80 -14.27 -9.01
CA GLY A 263 -1.24 -12.98 -9.58
C GLY A 263 -1.28 -11.86 -8.55
N ALA A 264 -0.46 -11.95 -7.49
CA ALA A 264 -0.28 -10.86 -6.54
C ALA A 264 0.25 -9.61 -7.26
N VAL A 265 -0.29 -8.44 -6.96
CA VAL A 265 0.19 -7.18 -7.55
C VAL A 265 1.51 -6.74 -6.94
N SER A 266 1.80 -7.14 -5.70
CA SER A 266 3.07 -6.86 -5.04
C SER A 266 3.54 -7.95 -4.08
N VAL A 267 4.86 -7.99 -3.90
CA VAL A 267 5.51 -8.60 -2.73
C VAL A 267 6.32 -7.50 -2.05
N ASN A 268 5.92 -7.16 -0.83
CA ASN A 268 6.56 -6.14 -0.02
C ASN A 268 7.56 -6.82 0.92
N ILE A 269 8.83 -6.50 0.74
CA ILE A 269 9.94 -7.02 1.53
C ILE A 269 10.10 -6.10 2.74
N LEU A 270 9.67 -6.58 3.90
CA LEU A 270 9.69 -5.84 5.14
C LEU A 270 10.96 -6.15 5.92
N ARG A 271 11.51 -5.14 6.59
CA ARG A 271 12.64 -5.32 7.51
C ARG A 271 12.15 -5.60 8.94
N PRO A 272 12.93 -6.32 9.75
CA PRO A 272 12.68 -6.46 11.18
C PRO A 272 12.62 -5.09 11.85
N LYS A 273 11.65 -4.92 12.76
CA LYS A 273 11.47 -3.74 13.61
C LYS A 273 11.59 -4.19 15.07
N PRO A 274 11.94 -3.29 16.00
CA PRO A 274 11.93 -3.62 17.43
C PRO A 274 10.61 -4.28 17.85
N PRO A 275 10.64 -5.51 18.37
CA PRO A 275 9.42 -6.21 18.78
C PRO A 275 8.79 -5.55 20.01
N THR A 276 7.52 -5.83 20.27
CA THR A 276 6.83 -5.32 21.47
C THR A 276 7.29 -5.98 22.77
N THR A 277 8.04 -7.06 22.67
CA THR A 277 8.62 -7.82 23.78
C THR A 277 10.11 -7.54 23.89
N GLY A 278 10.68 -7.69 25.08
CA GLY A 278 12.14 -7.73 25.24
C GLY A 278 12.77 -8.98 24.60
N GLY A 279 14.09 -9.03 24.55
CA GLY A 279 14.88 -10.15 24.02
C GLY A 279 15.89 -9.72 22.96
N ASP A 280 16.52 -10.70 22.32
CA ASP A 280 17.57 -10.52 21.30
C ASP A 280 17.11 -10.87 19.87
N TRP A 281 15.78 -11.01 19.68
CA TRP A 281 15.20 -11.45 18.41
C TRP A 281 15.61 -10.54 17.26
N LEU A 282 15.59 -9.22 17.47
CA LEU A 282 15.93 -8.26 16.44
C LEU A 282 17.39 -8.40 15.99
N GLU A 283 18.31 -8.55 16.93
CA GLU A 283 19.74 -8.74 16.67
C GLU A 283 20.02 -10.08 15.96
N ARG A 284 19.30 -11.13 16.37
CA ARG A 284 19.42 -12.47 15.79
C ARG A 284 18.84 -12.55 14.38
N GLU A 285 17.72 -11.92 14.13
CA GLU A 285 16.96 -12.07 12.88
C GLU A 285 17.22 -10.94 11.86
N SER A 286 17.81 -9.82 12.27
CA SER A 286 18.21 -8.78 11.30
C SER A 286 19.32 -9.29 10.37
N LEU A 287 19.23 -8.91 9.10
CA LEU A 287 20.35 -9.11 8.19
C LEU A 287 21.54 -8.26 8.63
N ASP A 288 22.74 -8.82 8.46
CA ASP A 288 23.97 -8.05 8.58
C ASP A 288 24.27 -7.28 7.27
N ALA A 289 25.36 -6.52 7.25
CA ALA A 289 25.76 -5.76 6.08
C ALA A 289 25.99 -6.64 4.84
N GLU A 290 26.45 -7.88 5.00
CA GLU A 290 26.63 -8.81 3.89
C GLU A 290 25.29 -9.33 3.35
N GLY A 291 24.35 -9.65 4.23
CA GLY A 291 22.98 -10.02 3.90
C GLY A 291 22.29 -8.93 3.08
N TYR A 292 22.36 -7.67 3.50
CA TYR A 292 21.81 -6.56 2.71
C TYR A 292 22.52 -6.37 1.37
N ARG A 293 23.85 -6.56 1.30
CA ARG A 293 24.59 -6.53 0.02
C ARG A 293 24.17 -7.67 -0.91
N ARG A 294 23.89 -8.87 -0.37
CA ARG A 294 23.36 -10.00 -1.15
C ARG A 294 21.96 -9.70 -1.66
N LEU A 295 21.07 -9.20 -0.80
CA LEU A 295 19.72 -8.77 -1.18
C LEU A 295 19.78 -7.74 -2.32
N LYS A 296 20.56 -6.66 -2.15
CA LYS A 296 20.70 -5.61 -3.17
C LYS A 296 21.19 -6.15 -4.52
N ARG A 297 22.11 -7.13 -4.52
CA ARG A 297 22.58 -7.81 -5.74
C ARG A 297 21.51 -8.72 -6.37
N ALA A 298 20.63 -9.31 -5.56
CA ALA A 298 19.58 -10.20 -6.01
C ALA A 298 18.34 -9.46 -6.56
N LEU A 299 18.04 -8.26 -6.02
CA LEU A 299 16.84 -7.48 -6.36
C LEU A 299 16.59 -7.34 -7.88
N PRO A 300 17.56 -6.95 -8.74
CA PRO A 300 17.30 -6.83 -10.17
C PRO A 300 16.86 -8.15 -10.83
N ARG A 301 17.41 -9.29 -10.37
CA ARG A 301 17.02 -10.62 -10.87
C ARG A 301 15.63 -11.00 -10.36
N LEU A 302 15.35 -10.73 -9.09
CA LEU A 302 14.03 -10.96 -8.49
C LEU A 302 12.95 -10.11 -9.15
N SER A 303 13.21 -8.83 -9.44
CA SER A 303 12.24 -7.95 -10.12
C SER A 303 11.92 -8.45 -11.53
N ARG A 304 12.91 -8.97 -12.27
CA ARG A 304 12.67 -9.61 -13.57
C ARG A 304 11.85 -10.89 -13.44
N LEU A 305 12.13 -11.69 -12.41
CA LEU A 305 11.41 -12.92 -12.11
C LEU A 305 9.95 -12.66 -11.73
N ALA A 306 9.69 -11.58 -10.99
CA ALA A 306 8.37 -11.22 -10.47
C ALA A 306 7.36 -10.80 -11.54
N LYS A 307 7.82 -10.40 -12.75
CA LYS A 307 7.05 -10.00 -13.95
C LYS A 307 5.53 -9.88 -13.74
N GLY A 308 5.03 -8.65 -13.58
CA GLY A 308 3.63 -8.36 -13.27
C GLY A 308 3.34 -8.21 -11.77
N THR A 309 4.24 -8.68 -10.91
CA THR A 309 4.23 -8.43 -9.47
C THR A 309 5.33 -7.43 -9.10
N ARG A 310 4.95 -6.32 -8.48
CA ARG A 310 5.90 -5.30 -8.02
C ARG A 310 6.64 -5.78 -6.77
N LEU A 311 7.96 -5.65 -6.76
CA LEU A 311 8.74 -5.84 -5.54
C LEU A 311 8.97 -4.48 -4.90
N THR A 312 8.52 -4.34 -3.65
CA THR A 312 8.83 -3.16 -2.85
C THR A 312 9.75 -3.57 -1.71
N LEU A 313 10.63 -2.67 -1.31
CA LEU A 313 11.49 -2.83 -0.15
C LEU A 313 11.11 -1.74 0.84
N ASP A 314 10.86 -2.11 2.09
CA ASP A 314 10.68 -1.15 3.19
C ASP A 314 12.02 -0.40 3.37
N ALA A 315 12.16 0.72 2.67
CA ALA A 315 13.34 1.57 2.69
C ALA A 315 13.17 2.60 3.81
N SER A 316 14.09 2.57 4.76
CA SER A 316 14.36 3.69 5.67
C SER A 316 15.70 4.28 5.32
#